data_AF-A0A1Q2GTQ9-F1
#
_entry.id   AF-A0A1Q2GTQ9-F1
#
_cell.length_a   1.000
_cell.length_b   1.000
_cell.length_c   1.000
_cell.angle_alpha   90.00
_cell.angle_beta   90.00
_cell.angle_gamma   90.00
#
_symmetry.space_group_name_H-M   'P 1'
#
loop_
_entity.id
_entity.type
_entity.pdbx_description
1 polymer ?
#
loop_
_entity_poly.entity_id
_entity_poly.type
_entity_poly.pdbx_seq_one_letter_code
_entity_poly.pdbx_strand_id
1 'polypeptide(L)'
;MSKFFFMGKPDIMGKNNSNGFAPKRTAKPGTELYPLTLIVNSVERKSEIEAILEDHSLLASIEVKAEVPEDIRELDFALSKSIPQVFDKVLGSVDLSGLKFVQSRGDLIAARVL
;
A
#
# COMPACT_ATOMS: atom_id res chain seq x y z
N MET A 1 -10.79 22.57 -52.40
CA MET A 1 -11.42 23.73 -51.72
C MET A 1 -12.32 23.22 -50.63
N SER A 2 -11.99 23.46 -49.36
CA SER A 2 -12.71 22.90 -48.22
C SER A 2 -14.03 23.61 -47.98
N LYS A 3 -15.11 22.83 -47.86
CA LYS A 3 -16.52 23.24 -47.74
C LYS A 3 -16.90 23.82 -46.36
N PHE A 4 -15.94 24.42 -45.65
CA PHE A 4 -16.11 24.91 -44.27
C PHE A 4 -16.57 26.37 -44.15
N PHE A 5 -16.90 27.04 -45.27
CA PHE A 5 -17.14 28.49 -45.29
C PHE A 5 -18.40 28.96 -46.04
N PHE A 6 -19.42 28.11 -46.24
CA PHE A 6 -20.67 28.61 -46.81
C PHE A 6 -21.44 29.41 -45.74
N MET A 7 -21.48 30.74 -45.91
CA MET A 7 -22.16 31.73 -45.03
C MET A 7 -21.47 32.09 -43.69
N GLY A 8 -20.14 32.01 -43.63
CA GLY A 8 -19.32 32.87 -42.75
C GLY A 8 -19.38 32.65 -41.23
N LYS A 9 -20.18 31.72 -40.71
CA LYS A 9 -20.10 31.32 -39.30
C LYS A 9 -19.21 30.07 -39.18
N PRO A 10 -18.03 30.15 -38.55
CA PRO A 10 -17.26 28.95 -38.26
C PRO A 10 -18.07 28.06 -37.32
N ASP A 11 -18.11 26.76 -37.59
CA ASP A 11 -18.66 25.79 -36.63
C ASP A 11 -17.90 25.93 -35.32
N ILE A 12 -18.60 26.16 -34.20
CA ILE A 12 -17.96 26.29 -32.90
C ILE A 12 -17.38 24.92 -32.58
N MET A 13 -16.05 24.81 -32.62
CA MET A 13 -15.33 23.61 -32.24
C MET A 13 -15.84 23.15 -30.87
N GLY A 14 -16.39 21.92 -30.82
CA GLY A 14 -16.92 21.37 -29.58
C GLY A 14 -15.89 21.48 -28.47
N LYS A 15 -16.27 22.01 -27.31
CA LYS A 15 -15.38 22.09 -26.15
C LYS A 15 -14.93 20.68 -25.80
N ASN A 16 -13.64 20.40 -25.94
CA ASN A 16 -12.97 19.20 -25.45
C ASN A 16 -12.67 19.26 -23.93
N ASN A 17 -13.32 20.17 -23.20
CA ASN A 17 -13.08 20.39 -21.78
C ASN A 17 -13.89 19.44 -20.86
N SER A 18 -14.60 18.46 -21.41
CA SER A 18 -15.57 17.64 -20.66
C SER A 18 -14.95 16.69 -19.65
N ASN A 19 -13.62 16.63 -19.54
CA ASN A 19 -12.95 15.70 -18.64
C ASN A 19 -11.80 16.42 -17.92
N GLY A 20 -12.17 17.33 -17.00
CA GLY A 20 -11.26 17.72 -15.93
C GLY A 20 -10.77 16.48 -15.17
N PHE A 21 -9.56 16.56 -14.60
CA PHE A 21 -9.02 15.50 -13.76
C PHE A 21 -9.96 15.24 -12.57
N ALA A 22 -10.74 14.17 -12.67
CA ALA A 22 -11.51 13.62 -11.57
C ALA A 22 -10.70 12.43 -11.02
N PRO A 23 -9.86 12.62 -9.98
CA PRO A 23 -9.23 11.49 -9.35
C PRO A 23 -10.37 10.62 -8.83
N LYS A 24 -10.47 9.39 -9.33
CA LYS A 24 -11.35 8.36 -8.78
C LYS A 24 -10.84 8.04 -7.37
N ARG A 25 -11.16 8.90 -6.41
CA ARG A 25 -10.89 8.69 -4.98
C ARG A 25 -11.78 7.55 -4.55
N THR A 26 -11.28 6.33 -4.65
CA THR A 26 -11.86 5.18 -3.96
C THR A 26 -11.81 5.49 -2.47
N ALA A 27 -12.98 5.64 -1.85
CA ALA A 27 -13.06 5.86 -0.41
C ALA A 27 -12.46 4.64 0.33
N LYS A 28 -11.84 4.90 1.47
CA LYS A 28 -11.16 3.85 2.24
C LYS A 28 -12.21 3.04 3.01
N PRO A 29 -12.03 1.71 3.12
CA PRO A 29 -12.85 0.89 4.01
C PRO A 29 -12.63 1.33 5.47
N GLY A 30 -13.67 1.24 6.29
CA GLY A 30 -13.69 1.73 7.67
C GLY A 30 -14.05 3.21 7.84
N THR A 31 -14.54 3.88 6.79
CA THR A 31 -15.04 5.26 6.85
C THR A 31 -16.56 5.30 6.89
N GLU A 32 -17.16 6.44 7.21
CA GLU A 32 -18.64 6.60 7.26
C GLU A 32 -19.34 6.17 5.97
N LEU A 33 -18.68 6.38 4.82
CA LEU A 33 -19.21 6.02 3.51
C LEU A 33 -19.06 4.52 3.19
N TYR A 34 -18.09 3.85 3.81
CA TYR A 34 -17.75 2.44 3.59
C TYR A 34 -17.36 1.78 4.91
N PRO A 35 -18.34 1.47 5.78
CA PRO A 35 -18.06 0.74 7.03
C PRO A 35 -17.58 -0.67 6.73
N LEU A 36 -16.74 -1.23 7.62
CA LEU A 36 -16.30 -2.63 7.54
C LEU A 36 -17.46 -3.58 7.81
N THR A 37 -17.49 -4.72 7.15
CA THR A 37 -18.48 -5.78 7.37
C THR A 37 -17.82 -6.97 8.07
N LEU A 38 -18.23 -7.24 9.32
CA LEU A 38 -17.62 -8.27 10.16
C LEU A 38 -18.68 -9.24 10.67
N ILE A 39 -18.33 -10.53 10.68
CA ILE A 39 -19.17 -11.60 11.21
C ILE A 39 -18.44 -12.27 12.36
N VAL A 40 -19.08 -12.32 13.54
CA VAL A 40 -18.52 -12.91 14.76
C VAL A 40 -19.45 -13.97 15.33
N ASN A 41 -18.89 -14.94 16.05
CA ASN A 41 -19.68 -16.08 16.53
C ASN A 41 -20.30 -15.85 17.91
N SER A 42 -19.70 -14.98 18.73
CA SER A 42 -20.14 -14.72 20.11
C SER A 42 -20.15 -13.24 20.47
N VAL A 43 -20.87 -12.91 21.55
CA VAL A 43 -20.99 -11.54 22.07
C VAL A 43 -19.70 -11.09 22.75
N GLU A 44 -18.97 -12.00 23.39
CA GLU A 44 -17.66 -11.71 23.99
C GLU A 44 -16.68 -11.24 22.92
N ARG A 45 -16.59 -11.99 21.81
CA ARG A 45 -15.75 -11.64 20.65
C ARG A 45 -16.16 -10.33 20.00
N LYS A 46 -17.47 -10.03 19.98
CA LYS A 46 -17.96 -8.73 19.51
C LYS A 46 -17.38 -7.58 20.34
N SER A 47 -17.41 -7.69 21.67
CA SER A 47 -16.90 -6.62 22.55
C SER A 47 -15.39 -6.40 22.41
N GLU A 48 -14.61 -7.46 22.19
CA GLU A 48 -13.17 -7.35 21.91
C GLU A 48 -12.91 -6.58 20.61
N ILE A 49 -13.67 -6.89 19.55
CA ILE A 49 -13.52 -6.23 18.25
C ILE A 49 -13.99 -4.78 18.32
N GLU A 50 -15.05 -4.46 19.06
CA GLU A 50 -15.50 -3.09 19.27
C GLU A 50 -14.41 -2.23 19.93
N ALA A 51 -13.70 -2.76 20.94
CA ALA A 51 -12.57 -2.07 21.55
C ALA A 51 -11.44 -1.77 20.54
N ILE A 52 -11.11 -2.74 19.68
CA ILE A 52 -10.10 -2.56 18.62
C ILE A 52 -10.56 -1.50 17.61
N LEU A 53 -11.83 -1.49 17.23
CA LEU A 53 -12.38 -0.52 16.30
C LEU A 53 -12.34 0.91 16.88
N GLU A 54 -12.63 1.07 18.17
CA GLU A 54 -12.52 2.35 18.87
C GLU A 54 -11.07 2.86 18.91
N ASP A 55 -10.12 2.00 19.29
CA ASP A 55 -8.69 2.33 19.34
C ASP A 55 -8.16 2.82 17.97
N HIS A 56 -8.67 2.24 16.88
CA HIS A 56 -8.29 2.59 15.52
C HIS A 56 -9.21 3.63 14.85
N SER A 57 -10.25 4.10 15.55
CA SER A 57 -11.27 5.03 15.03
C SER A 57 -11.89 4.56 13.71
N LEU A 58 -12.16 3.26 13.60
CA LEU A 58 -12.74 2.60 12.42
C LEU A 58 -14.23 2.35 12.61
N LEU A 59 -15.01 2.53 11.54
CA LEU A 59 -16.45 2.23 11.56
C LEU A 59 -16.74 0.87 10.94
N ALA A 60 -17.51 0.04 11.64
CA ALA A 60 -17.90 -1.30 11.19
C ALA A 60 -19.36 -1.63 11.52
N SER A 61 -19.95 -2.51 10.72
CA SER A 61 -21.21 -3.20 10.97
C SER A 61 -20.89 -4.63 11.39
N ILE A 62 -21.23 -4.99 12.63
CA ILE A 62 -20.91 -6.30 13.21
C ILE A 62 -22.18 -7.12 13.34
N GLU A 63 -22.22 -8.27 12.67
CA GLU A 63 -23.28 -9.27 12.79
C GLU A 63 -22.81 -10.45 13.64
N VAL A 64 -23.62 -10.86 14.62
CA VAL A 64 -23.33 -12.04 15.45
C VAL A 64 -24.08 -13.25 14.88
N LYS A 65 -23.35 -14.25 14.36
CA LYS A 65 -23.91 -15.47 13.78
C LYS A 65 -23.12 -16.68 14.29
N ALA A 66 -23.74 -17.50 15.13
CA ALA A 66 -23.09 -18.68 15.70
C ALA A 66 -22.91 -19.87 14.72
N GLU A 67 -23.70 -19.89 13.63
CA GLU A 67 -23.69 -21.00 12.66
C GLU A 67 -22.68 -20.83 11.52
N VAL A 68 -22.19 -19.62 11.31
CA VAL A 68 -21.30 -19.26 10.20
C VAL A 68 -19.86 -19.18 10.71
N PRO A 69 -18.84 -19.55 9.91
CA PRO A 69 -17.45 -19.28 10.28
C PRO A 69 -17.20 -17.77 10.44
N GLU A 70 -16.38 -17.41 11.44
CA GLU A 70 -16.00 -16.00 11.70
C GLU A 70 -15.36 -15.38 10.45
N ASP A 71 -15.76 -14.16 10.11
CA ASP A 71 -15.17 -13.38 9.03
C ASP A 71 -14.70 -12.02 9.53
N ILE A 72 -13.38 -11.91 9.72
CA ILE A 72 -12.66 -10.73 10.22
C ILE A 72 -11.59 -10.23 9.24
N ARG A 73 -11.59 -10.74 8.01
CA ARG A 73 -10.53 -10.49 7.01
C ARG A 73 -10.40 -9.00 6.67
N GLU A 74 -11.50 -8.26 6.68
CA GLU A 74 -11.50 -6.83 6.40
C GLU A 74 -10.80 -6.03 7.51
N LEU A 75 -10.99 -6.42 8.77
CA LEU A 75 -10.31 -5.83 9.91
C LEU A 75 -8.81 -6.10 9.85
N ASP A 76 -8.42 -7.35 9.58
CA ASP A 76 -7.01 -7.74 9.43
C ASP A 76 -6.33 -6.96 8.30
N PHE A 77 -7.02 -6.80 7.17
CA PHE A 77 -6.52 -6.00 6.06
C PHE A 77 -6.34 -4.52 6.45
N ALA A 78 -7.30 -3.95 7.17
CA ALA A 78 -7.24 -2.56 7.64
C ALA A 78 -6.08 -2.32 8.62
N LEU A 79 -5.76 -3.32 9.46
CA LEU A 79 -4.67 -3.25 10.44
C LEU A 79 -3.30 -3.61 9.85
N SER A 80 -3.26 -4.31 8.71
CA SER A 80 -2.02 -4.73 8.08
C SER A 80 -1.15 -3.51 7.68
N LYS A 81 0.02 -3.39 8.32
CA LYS A 81 1.02 -2.39 7.96
C LYS A 81 1.99 -3.01 6.96
N SER A 82 2.15 -2.38 5.80
CA SER A 82 3.17 -2.82 4.84
C SER A 82 4.56 -2.53 5.38
N ILE A 83 5.43 -3.55 5.36
CA ILE A 83 6.83 -3.41 5.75
C ILE A 83 7.63 -3.06 4.48
N PRO A 84 8.41 -1.96 4.48
CA PRO A 84 9.27 -1.66 3.34
C PRO A 84 10.36 -2.72 3.21
N GLN A 85 10.57 -3.23 2.00
CA GLN A 85 11.69 -4.13 1.73
C GLN A 85 12.99 -3.30 1.73
N VAL A 86 13.87 -3.58 2.67
CA VAL A 86 15.20 -2.94 2.74
C VAL A 86 16.18 -3.85 2.02
N PHE A 87 16.90 -3.29 1.05
CA PHE A 87 18.02 -3.95 0.40
C PHE A 87 19.32 -3.35 0.93
N ASP A 88 20.16 -4.18 1.52
CA ASP A 88 21.52 -3.78 1.86
C ASP A 88 22.33 -3.66 0.57
N LYS A 89 22.89 -2.47 0.36
CA LYS A 89 23.76 -2.22 -0.79
C LYS A 89 25.09 -2.92 -0.55
N VAL A 90 25.22 -4.14 -1.07
CA VAL A 90 26.51 -4.82 -1.15
C VAL A 90 27.39 -3.99 -2.10
N LEU A 91 28.39 -3.31 -1.55
CA LEU A 91 29.47 -2.75 -2.35
C LEU A 91 30.15 -3.94 -3.03
N GLY A 92 30.20 -3.91 -4.36
CA GLY A 92 30.64 -5.04 -5.19
C GLY A 92 31.84 -5.73 -4.58
N SER A 93 31.75 -7.07 -4.45
CA SER A 93 32.80 -7.91 -3.88
C SER A 93 34.14 -7.53 -4.51
N VAL A 94 34.97 -6.83 -3.76
CA VAL A 94 36.40 -6.77 -4.10
C VAL A 94 36.88 -8.20 -3.87
N ASP A 95 37.23 -8.91 -4.94
CA ASP A 95 37.77 -10.26 -4.85
C ASP A 95 39.05 -10.24 -4.00
N LEU A 96 38.91 -10.56 -2.71
CA LEU A 96 40.03 -10.68 -1.77
C LEU A 96 40.75 -12.04 -1.90
N SER A 97 40.37 -12.86 -2.89
CA SER A 97 40.95 -14.18 -3.15
C SER A 97 42.46 -14.15 -3.46
N GLY A 98 43.02 -12.98 -3.75
CA GLY A 98 44.46 -12.75 -3.92
C GLY A 98 45.20 -12.15 -2.71
N LEU A 99 44.51 -11.80 -1.62
CA LEU A 99 45.12 -11.15 -0.45
C LEU A 99 45.38 -12.18 0.65
N LYS A 100 46.64 -12.55 0.84
CA LYS A 100 47.06 -13.32 2.01
C LYS A 100 47.24 -12.36 3.19
N PHE A 101 46.39 -12.49 4.20
CA PHE A 101 46.54 -11.79 5.46
C PHE A 101 47.72 -12.39 6.24
N VAL A 102 48.79 -11.62 6.42
CA VAL A 102 49.94 -12.00 7.23
C VAL A 102 49.74 -11.43 8.63
N GLN A 103 49.65 -12.30 9.64
CA GLN A 103 49.45 -11.90 11.03
C GLN A 103 50.78 -11.43 11.61
N SER A 104 51.03 -10.12 11.58
CA SER A 104 52.18 -9.50 12.22
C SER A 104 51.73 -8.76 13.47
N ARG A 105 51.96 -9.37 14.64
CA ARG A 105 51.90 -8.76 15.98
C ARG A 105 50.75 -7.77 16.19
N GLY A 106 49.52 -8.30 16.19
CA GLY A 106 48.36 -7.61 16.76
C GLY A 106 47.41 -6.94 15.77
N ASP A 107 47.88 -6.56 14.57
CA ASP A 107 47.04 -5.89 13.56
C ASP A 107 47.06 -6.62 12.20
N LEU A 108 45.89 -6.73 11.57
CA LEU A 108 45.72 -7.30 10.23
C LEU A 108 46.02 -6.23 9.17
N ILE A 109 47.22 -6.27 8.58
CA ILE A 109 47.59 -5.38 7.45
C ILE A 109 47.47 -6.16 6.14
N ALA A 110 46.67 -5.64 5.20
CA ALA A 110 46.56 -6.15 3.85
C ALA A 110 47.79 -5.74 3.02
N ALA A 111 48.70 -6.68 2.74
CA ALA A 111 49.87 -6.43 1.89
C ALA A 111 49.62 -6.96 0.47
N ARG A 112 49.82 -6.11 -0.55
CA ARG A 112 49.75 -6.49 -1.96
C ARG A 112 51.12 -7.01 -2.40
N VAL A 113 51.19 -8.29 -2.74
CA VAL A 113 52.39 -8.89 -3.34
C VAL A 113 52.46 -8.45 -4.81
N LEU A 114 53.59 -7.88 -5.22
CA LEU A 114 53.90 -7.53 -6.62
C LEU A 114 54.21 -8.78 -7.44
#